data_AF-A0A528A4M8-F1
#
_entry.id   AF-A0A528A4M8-F1
#
_cell.length_a   1.000
_cell.length_b   1.000
_cell.length_c   1.000
_cell.angle_alpha   90.00
_cell.angle_beta   90.00
_cell.angle_gamma   90.00
#
_symmetry.space_group_name_H-M   'P 1'
#
loop_
_entity.id
_entity.type
_entity.pdbx_description
1 polymer ?
#
loop_
_entity_poly.entity_id
_entity_poly.type
_entity_poly.pdbx_seq_one_letter_code
_entity_poly.pdbx_strand_id
1 'polypeptide(L)' 'GRIKLIVDGKSHDLATGDAFVFRSELPHHYRNIGNERASIFWVNTPATF' A
#
# COMPACT_ATOMS: atom_id res chain seq x y z
N GLY A 1 -9.52 -5.28 -6.64
CA GLY A 1 -9.52 -4.83 -5.23
C GLY A 1 -9.33 -3.32 -5.16
N ARG A 2 -9.79 -2.67 -4.08
CA ARG A 2 -9.60 -1.23 -3.84
C ARG A 2 -8.94 -1.03 -2.49
N ILE A 3 -7.83 -0.32 -2.45
CA ILE A 3 -7.02 -0.15 -1.24
C ILE A 3 -6.81 1.34 -0.97
N LYS A 4 -6.92 1.74 0.28
CA LYS A 4 -6.40 3.03 0.76
C LYS A 4 -5.03 2.78 1.38
N LEU A 5 -3.99 3.37 0.77
CA LEU A 5 -2.64 3.42 1.32
C LEU A 5 -2.44 4.77 2.00
N ILE A 6 -2.00 4.77 3.25
CA ILE A 6 -1.66 5.96 4.01
C ILE A 6 -0.17 5.92 4.32
N VAL A 7 0.57 6.96 3.91
CA VAL A 7 2.02 7.08 4.15
C VAL A 7 2.29 8.49 4.66
N ASP A 8 2.91 8.60 5.83
CA ASP A 8 3.26 9.91 6.44
C ASP A 8 2.06 10.87 6.50
N GLY A 9 0.89 10.34 6.90
CA GLY A 9 -0.38 11.06 6.97
C GLY A 9 -1.07 11.34 5.63
N LYS A 10 -0.45 11.02 4.48
CA LYS A 10 -1.05 11.22 3.14
C LYS A 10 -1.80 9.99 2.68
N SER A 11 -3.01 10.18 2.17
CA SER A 11 -3.87 9.10 1.68
C SER A 11 -3.84 8.98 0.16
N HIS A 12 -3.75 7.74 -0.32
CA HIS A 12 -3.74 7.36 -1.73
C HIS A 12 -4.75 6.23 -1.95
N ASP A 13 -5.68 6.42 -2.88
CA ASP A 13 -6.61 5.38 -3.29
C ASP A 13 -6.03 4.61 -4.48
N LEU A 14 -5.93 3.30 -4.34
CA LEU A 14 -5.35 2.39 -5.33
C LEU A 14 -6.41 1.42 -5.84
N ALA A 15 -6.34 1.11 -7.14
CA ALA A 15 -7.12 0.08 -7.80
C ALA A 15 -6.20 -1.03 -8.35
N THR A 16 -6.82 -2.11 -8.83
CA THR A 16 -6.09 -3.17 -9.54
C THR A 16 -5.31 -2.58 -10.72
N GLY A 17 -4.01 -2.87 -10.80
CA GLY A 17 -3.13 -2.37 -11.86
C GLY A 17 -2.22 -1.21 -11.43
N ASP A 18 -2.58 -0.50 -10.36
CA ASP A 18 -1.72 0.55 -9.81
C ASP A 18 -0.50 -0.04 -9.10
N ALA A 19 0.61 0.70 -9.15
CA ALA A 19 1.84 0.40 -8.43
C ALA A 19 2.21 1.57 -7.51
N PHE A 20 2.93 1.28 -6.43
CA PHE A 20 3.40 2.30 -5.51
C PHE A 20 4.80 1.96 -4.99
N VAL A 21 5.50 3.02 -4.56
CA VAL A 21 6.79 2.94 -3.88
C VAL A 21 6.84 4.04 -2.82
N PHE A 22 7.34 3.70 -1.64
CA PHE A 22 7.62 4.67 -0.59
C PHE A 22 8.77 4.14 0.29
N ARG A 23 9.39 5.04 1.07
CA ARG A 23 10.41 4.68 2.05
C ARG A 23 9.76 3.97 3.24
N SER A 24 10.14 2.72 3.52
CA SER A 24 9.48 1.87 4.51
C SER A 24 9.60 2.40 5.95
N GLU A 25 10.55 3.29 6.24
CA GLU A 25 10.69 3.91 7.56
C GLU A 25 9.61 4.95 7.86
N LEU A 26 8.87 5.39 6.82
CA LEU A 26 7.73 6.28 7.02
C LEU A 26 6.58 5.51 7.68
N PRO A 27 5.88 6.10 8.67
CA PRO A 27 4.65 5.51 9.20
C PRO A 27 3.67 5.22 8.07
N HIS A 28 3.24 3.97 7.96
CA HIS A 28 2.37 3.54 6.87
C HIS A 28 1.28 2.57 7.34
N HIS A 29 0.10 2.70 6.74
CA HIS A 29 -1.07 1.87 6.98
C HIS A 29 -1.78 1.58 5.66
N TYR A 30 -2.42 0.41 5.55
CA TYR A 30 -3.26 0.06 4.40
C TYR A 30 -4.61 -0.46 4.86
N ARG A 31 -5.65 -0.15 4.09
CA ARG A 31 -7.02 -0.63 4.34
C ARG A 31 -7.66 -1.08 3.04
N ASN A 32 -8.24 -2.28 3.05
CA ASN A 32 -9.18 -2.66 2.00
C ASN A 32 -10.45 -1.83 2.15
N ILE A 33 -10.74 -0.99 1.16
CA ILE A 33 -11.92 -0.10 1.12
C ILE A 33 -12.97 -0.58 0.12
N GLY A 34 -12.73 -1.72 -0.55
CA GLY A 34 -13.69 -2.36 -1.44
C GLY A 34 -14.51 -3.48 -0.77
N ASN A 35 -15.50 -3.97 -1.50
CA ASN A 35 -16.38 -5.06 -1.07
C ASN A 35 -15.86 -6.46 -1.45
N GLU A 36 -14.67 -6.52 -2.05
CA GLU A 36 -14.04 -7.75 -2.51
C GLU A 36 -12.66 -7.89 -1.87
N ARG A 37 -12.10 -9.11 -1.89
CA ARG A 37 -10.73 -9.34 -1.45
C ARG A 37 -9.76 -8.48 -2.28
N ALA A 38 -8.85 -7.79 -1.58
CA ALA A 38 -7.72 -7.12 -2.19
C ALA A 38 -6.43 -7.86 -1.81
N SER A 39 -5.50 -7.97 -2.77
CA SER A 39 -4.19 -8.57 -2.57
C SER A 39 -3.15 -7.58 -3.07
N ILE A 40 -2.06 -7.41 -2.33
CA ILE A 40 -0.90 -6.60 -2.71
C ILE A 40 0.29 -7.54 -2.89
N PHE A 41 1.01 -7.39 -3.99
CA PHE A 41 2.34 -7.98 -4.13
C PHE A 41 3.37 -6.98 -3.60
N TRP A 42 4.09 -7.35 -2.53
CA TRP A 42 5.01 -6.45 -1.83
C TRP A 42 6.46 -6.84 -2.13
N VAL A 43 7.28 -5.84 -2.46
CA VAL A 43 8.73 -6.00 -2.65
C VAL A 43 9.43 -5.04 -1.70
N ASN A 44 10.25 -5.57 -0.79
CA ASN A 44 11.09 -4.78 0.11
C ASN A 44 12.54 -4.79 -0.40
N THR A 45 13.13 -3.61 -0.61
CA THR A 45 14.53 -3.47 -1.03
C THR A 45 15.17 -2.20 -0.43
N PRO A 46 16.38 -2.27 0.17
CA PRO A 46 17.15 -3.49 0.44
C PRO A 46 16.42 -4.40 1.43
N ALA A 47 16.77 -5.70 1.47
CA ALA A 47 16.15 -6.64 2.40
C ALA A 47 16.58 -6.31 3.84
N THR A 48 15.78 -5.53 4.55
CA THR A 48 15.88 -5.40 6.01
C THR A 48 14.95 -6.46 6.62
N PHE A 49 15.53 -7.34 7.45
CA PHE A 49 14.83 -8.41 8.19
C PHE A 49 13.80 -7.87 9.17
#